data_AF-A0AAD0TWC4-F1
#
_entry.id   AF-A0AAD0TWC4-F1
#
_cell.length_a   1.000
_cell.length_b   1.000
_cell.length_c   1.000
_cell.angle_alpha   90.00
_cell.angle_beta   90.00
_cell.angle_gamma   90.00
#
_symmetry.space_group_name_H-M   'P 1'
#
loop_
_entity.id
_entity.type
_entity.pdbx_description
1 polymer ?
#
loop_
_entity_poly.entity_id
_entity_poly.type
_entity_poly.pdbx_seq_one_letter_code
_entity_poly.pdbx_strand_id
1 'polypeptide(L)'
;MKNKVEFLSKIIIENTRIDEIELSEEYILTIEINSLNGKETEDIIFLNDFSRKKVVIDGFFLDIKCVLDTTNIEKIGVAISKKLKIDFVEEWEFIFITKNKPCLFEQISIRTFSSQFKLNPKQENYKWSKK
;
A
#
# COMPACT_ATOMS: atom_id res chain seq x y z
N MET A 1 -7.31 2.53 -17.40
CA MET A 1 -7.18 3.43 -16.23
C MET A 1 -8.52 3.84 -15.63
N LYS A 2 -9.44 4.51 -16.36
CA LYS A 2 -10.74 4.96 -15.79
C LYS A 2 -11.53 3.88 -15.04
N ASN A 3 -11.72 2.70 -15.65
CA ASN A 3 -12.47 1.61 -15.01
C ASN A 3 -11.86 1.13 -13.68
N LYS A 4 -10.53 1.23 -13.51
CA LYS A 4 -9.85 0.81 -12.28
C LYS A 4 -9.97 1.86 -11.18
N VAL A 5 -9.77 3.13 -11.53
CA VAL A 5 -10.00 4.27 -10.63
C VAL A 5 -11.43 4.24 -10.11
N GLU A 6 -12.41 4.16 -11.00
CA GLU A 6 -13.84 4.10 -10.64
C GLU A 6 -14.14 2.87 -9.75
N PHE A 7 -13.59 1.70 -10.10
CA PHE A 7 -13.76 0.48 -9.31
C PHE A 7 -13.19 0.63 -7.90
N LEU A 8 -11.93 1.04 -7.76
CA LEU A 8 -11.26 1.15 -6.45
C LEU A 8 -11.88 2.27 -5.60
N SER A 9 -12.19 3.43 -6.19
CA SER A 9 -12.90 4.51 -5.50
C SER A 9 -14.23 4.03 -4.93
N LYS A 10 -15.02 3.30 -5.74
CA LYS A 10 -16.29 2.70 -5.31
C LYS A 10 -16.09 1.73 -4.15
N ILE A 11 -15.12 0.81 -4.25
CA ILE A 11 -14.83 -0.15 -3.17
C ILE A 11 -14.47 0.57 -1.87
N ILE A 12 -13.64 1.62 -1.92
CA ILE A 12 -13.24 2.37 -0.73
C ILE A 12 -14.45 3.04 -0.09
N ILE A 13 -15.26 3.75 -0.88
CA ILE A 13 -16.42 4.48 -0.35
C ILE A 13 -17.44 3.50 0.25
N GLU A 14 -17.67 2.36 -0.38
CA GLU A 14 -18.66 1.37 0.09
C GLU A 14 -18.21 0.58 1.32
N ASN A 15 -16.89 0.44 1.55
CA ASN A 15 -16.35 -0.45 2.58
C ASN A 15 -15.55 0.28 3.68
N THR A 16 -15.47 1.60 3.63
CA THR A 16 -14.79 2.43 4.65
C THR A 16 -15.66 3.61 5.07
N ARG A 17 -15.15 4.49 5.95
CA ARG A 17 -15.81 5.76 6.34
C ARG A 17 -15.37 6.95 5.47
N ILE A 18 -14.78 6.67 4.30
CA ILE A 18 -14.30 7.71 3.39
C ILE A 18 -15.43 8.05 2.43
N ASP A 19 -16.04 9.22 2.60
CA ASP A 19 -17.20 9.63 1.80
C ASP A 19 -16.81 10.08 0.37
N GLU A 20 -15.54 10.45 0.16
CA GLU A 20 -15.04 10.91 -1.13
C GLU A 20 -13.52 10.68 -1.24
N ILE A 21 -13.08 10.26 -2.43
CA ILE A 21 -11.67 10.03 -2.78
C ILE A 21 -11.43 10.38 -4.25
N GLU A 22 -10.33 11.09 -4.53
CA GLU A 22 -9.94 11.52 -5.87
C GLU A 22 -8.65 10.80 -6.29
N LEU A 23 -8.79 9.56 -6.75
CA LEU A 23 -7.68 8.76 -7.27
C LEU A 23 -7.33 9.20 -8.69
N SER A 24 -6.05 9.50 -8.92
CA SER A 24 -5.58 10.05 -10.21
C SER A 24 -4.53 9.17 -10.89
N GLU A 25 -3.35 9.08 -10.28
CA GLU A 25 -2.17 8.46 -10.88
C GLU A 25 -1.95 7.04 -10.39
N GLU A 26 -1.71 6.12 -11.32
CA GLU A 26 -1.30 4.75 -11.04
C GLU A 26 0.23 4.64 -11.07
N TYR A 27 0.77 4.00 -10.04
CA TYR A 27 2.19 3.74 -9.86
C TYR A 27 2.43 2.25 -9.69
N ILE A 28 3.59 1.81 -10.20
CA ILE A 28 4.09 0.45 -10.00
C ILE A 28 5.47 0.56 -9.36
N LEU A 29 5.67 -0.18 -8.26
CA LEU A 29 6.93 -0.28 -7.54
C LEU A 29 7.33 -1.72 -7.32
N THR A 30 8.47 -2.10 -7.88
CA THR A 30 9.10 -3.38 -7.62
C THR A 30 9.91 -3.30 -6.32
N ILE A 31 9.59 -4.12 -5.32
CA ILE A 31 10.26 -4.11 -4.01
C ILE A 31 10.64 -5.51 -3.55
N GLU A 32 11.72 -5.63 -2.76
CA GLU A 32 12.13 -6.88 -2.11
C GLU A 32 11.45 -7.01 -0.74
N ILE A 33 10.66 -8.06 -0.56
CA ILE A 33 9.86 -8.32 0.63
C ILE A 33 10.11 -9.73 1.16
N ASN A 34 9.74 -9.93 2.42
CA ASN A 34 9.89 -11.23 3.07
C ASN A 34 8.73 -12.13 2.64
N SER A 35 9.04 -13.33 2.16
CA SER A 35 8.09 -14.40 1.87
C SER A 35 8.34 -15.58 2.82
N LEU A 36 7.44 -16.56 2.81
CA LEU A 36 7.62 -17.80 3.57
C LEU A 36 8.88 -18.58 3.14
N ASN A 37 9.36 -18.39 1.91
CA ASN A 37 10.50 -19.10 1.33
C ASN A 37 11.78 -18.25 1.29
N GLY A 38 11.80 -17.08 1.93
CA GLY A 38 12.96 -16.19 1.97
C GLY A 38 12.60 -14.78 1.54
N LYS A 39 13.37 -14.21 0.61
CA LYS A 39 13.09 -12.89 0.05
C LYS A 39 12.64 -13.03 -1.38
N GLU A 40 11.58 -12.32 -1.73
CA GLU A 40 11.04 -12.29 -3.08
C GLU A 40 10.85 -10.84 -3.52
N THR A 41 10.91 -10.66 -4.84
CA THR A 41 10.61 -9.38 -5.47
C THR A 41 9.16 -9.37 -5.89
N GLU A 42 8.42 -8.33 -5.51
CA GLU A 42 7.02 -8.19 -5.85
C GLU A 42 6.75 -6.79 -6.40
N ASP A 43 5.91 -6.73 -7.43
CA ASP A 43 5.40 -5.46 -7.94
C ASP A 43 4.22 -5.03 -7.08
N ILE A 44 4.25 -3.78 -6.63
CA ILE A 44 3.20 -3.14 -5.85
C ILE A 44 2.57 -2.08 -6.72
N ILE A 45 1.30 -2.27 -7.05
CA ILE A 45 0.51 -1.26 -7.77
C ILE A 45 -0.27 -0.43 -6.75
N PHE A 46 -0.24 0.88 -6.90
CA PHE A 46 -0.99 1.78 -6.04
C PHE A 46 -1.43 3.04 -6.79
N LEU A 47 -2.48 3.65 -6.26
CA LEU A 47 -2.95 4.97 -6.63
C LEU A 47 -2.87 5.90 -5.44
N ASN A 48 -2.97 7.19 -5.68
CA ASN A 48 -2.94 8.18 -4.62
C ASN A 48 -4.04 9.22 -4.79
N ASP A 49 -4.37 9.84 -3.65
CA ASP A 49 -5.12 11.07 -3.54
C ASP A 49 -4.29 12.02 -2.67
N PHE A 50 -3.48 12.88 -3.31
CA PHE A 50 -2.66 13.88 -2.62
C PHE A 50 -3.51 14.86 -1.80
N SER A 51 -4.70 15.22 -2.28
CA SER A 51 -5.55 16.23 -1.64
C SER A 51 -5.99 15.77 -0.24
N ARG A 52 -6.21 14.47 -0.09
CA ARG A 52 -6.65 13.84 1.17
C ARG A 52 -5.56 13.02 1.86
N LYS A 53 -4.32 13.10 1.36
CA LYS A 53 -3.15 12.35 1.84
C LYS A 53 -3.42 10.85 1.96
N LYS A 54 -3.96 10.24 0.90
CA LYS A 54 -4.28 8.80 0.85
C LYS A 54 -3.46 8.09 -0.21
N VAL A 55 -3.00 6.90 0.12
CA VAL A 55 -2.45 5.95 -0.85
C VAL A 55 -3.30 4.68 -0.83
N VAL A 56 -3.76 4.27 -2.00
CA VAL A 56 -4.57 3.07 -2.19
C VAL A 56 -3.71 2.03 -2.87
N ILE A 57 -3.44 0.94 -2.16
CA ILE A 57 -2.61 -0.16 -2.65
C ILE A 57 -3.52 -1.25 -3.18
N ASP A 58 -3.32 -1.58 -4.44
CA ASP A 58 -4.14 -2.52 -5.19
C ASP A 58 -3.57 -3.94 -5.08
N GLY A 59 -4.19 -4.74 -4.22
CA GLY A 59 -3.99 -6.18 -4.11
C GLY A 59 -5.11 -7.02 -4.74
N PHE A 60 -5.92 -6.44 -5.64
CA PHE A 60 -6.89 -7.20 -6.46
C PHE A 60 -6.27 -7.69 -7.76
N PHE A 61 -5.57 -6.79 -8.46
CA PHE A 61 -5.03 -7.07 -9.80
C PHE A 61 -3.64 -7.72 -9.76
N LEU A 62 -2.99 -7.68 -8.60
CA LEU A 62 -1.85 -8.51 -8.26
C LEU A 62 -2.29 -9.48 -7.18
N ASP A 63 -2.13 -10.78 -7.42
CA ASP A 63 -2.20 -11.79 -6.36
C ASP A 63 -0.95 -11.60 -5.50
N ILE A 64 -0.94 -10.56 -4.66
CA ILE A 64 0.18 -10.21 -3.79
C ILE A 64 0.46 -11.45 -2.93
N LYS A 65 1.58 -12.11 -3.20
CA LYS A 65 1.99 -13.36 -2.58
C LYS A 65 2.65 -13.13 -1.24
N CYS A 66 3.09 -11.91 -0.95
CA CYS A 66 3.67 -11.62 0.34
C CYS A 66 2.64 -11.74 1.48
N VAL A 67 3.15 -12.21 2.62
CA VAL A 67 2.43 -12.11 3.87
C VAL A 67 2.38 -10.62 4.23
N LEU A 68 1.17 -10.05 4.31
CA LEU A 68 0.95 -8.68 4.80
C LEU A 68 1.16 -8.60 6.31
N ASP A 69 2.40 -8.86 6.74
CA ASP A 69 2.88 -8.64 8.08
C ASP A 69 3.39 -7.20 8.24
N THR A 70 3.61 -6.81 9.50
CA THR A 70 4.05 -5.45 9.84
C THR A 70 5.34 -5.05 9.13
N THR A 71 6.26 -5.99 8.89
CA THR A 71 7.57 -5.69 8.27
C THR A 71 7.43 -5.39 6.78
N ASN A 72 6.66 -6.20 6.06
CA ASN A 72 6.42 -5.99 4.64
C ASN A 72 5.59 -4.74 4.39
N ILE A 73 4.61 -4.47 5.25
CA ILE A 73 3.82 -3.24 5.18
C ILE A 73 4.71 -2.00 5.40
N GLU A 74 5.63 -2.02 6.36
CA GLU A 74 6.62 -0.95 6.56
C GLU A 74 7.48 -0.73 5.30
N LYS A 75 8.02 -1.81 4.72
CA LYS A 75 8.83 -1.73 3.49
C LYS A 75 8.05 -1.11 2.34
N ILE A 76 6.80 -1.52 2.14
CA ILE A 76 5.90 -0.97 1.13
C ILE A 76 5.67 0.52 1.38
N GLY A 77 5.30 0.90 2.60
CA GLY A 77 5.06 2.28 2.99
C GLY A 77 6.27 3.19 2.75
N VAL A 78 7.47 2.74 3.14
CA VAL A 78 8.73 3.47 2.90
C VAL A 78 9.00 3.63 1.40
N ALA A 79 8.84 2.56 0.61
CA ALA A 79 9.10 2.59 -0.82
C ALA A 79 8.16 3.57 -1.55
N ILE A 80 6.87 3.50 -1.23
CA ILE A 80 5.85 4.41 -1.77
C ILE A 80 6.14 5.85 -1.37
N SER A 81 6.45 6.08 -0.10
CA SER A 81 6.71 7.44 0.40
C SER A 81 7.89 8.09 -0.30
N LYS A 82 8.98 7.32 -0.53
CA LYS A 82 10.11 7.78 -1.34
C LYS A 82 9.72 8.06 -2.79
N LYS A 83 8.90 7.20 -3.39
CA LYS A 83 8.43 7.37 -4.78
C LYS A 83 7.59 8.63 -4.96
N LEU A 84 6.69 8.90 -4.00
CA LEU A 84 5.80 10.06 -4.00
C LEU A 84 6.42 11.32 -3.38
N LYS A 85 7.66 11.24 -2.88
CA LYS A 85 8.35 12.33 -2.15
C LYS A 85 7.51 12.86 -0.97
N ILE A 86 6.94 11.95 -0.20
CA ILE A 86 6.19 12.25 1.02
C ILE A 86 7.19 12.42 2.17
N ASP A 87 7.24 13.62 2.75
CA ASP A 87 8.13 13.93 3.88
C ASP A 87 7.59 13.39 5.22
N PHE A 88 6.27 13.42 5.44
CA PHE A 88 5.62 13.02 6.69
C PHE A 88 4.64 11.87 6.47
N VAL A 89 5.17 10.64 6.39
CA VAL A 89 4.39 9.41 6.13
C VAL A 89 3.27 9.20 7.15
N GLU A 90 3.45 9.67 8.38
CA GLU A 90 2.50 9.55 9.50
C GLU A 90 1.19 10.31 9.27
N GLU A 91 1.22 11.34 8.43
CA GLU A 91 0.05 12.14 8.04
C GLU A 91 -0.72 11.53 6.87
N TRP A 92 -0.21 10.43 6.31
CA TRP A 92 -0.80 9.74 5.18
C TRP A 92 -1.49 8.45 5.62
N GLU A 93 -2.63 8.19 5.00
CA GLU A 93 -3.39 6.98 5.21
C GLU A 93 -3.13 5.99 4.06
N PHE A 94 -2.56 4.84 4.38
CA PHE A 94 -2.32 3.75 3.43
C PHE A 94 -3.45 2.75 3.52
N ILE A 95 -4.18 2.57 2.43
CA ILE A 95 -5.37 1.76 2.30
C ILE A 95 -5.01 0.55 1.43
N PHE A 96 -4.78 -0.60 2.07
CA PHE A 96 -4.56 -1.85 1.35
C PHE A 96 -5.88 -2.49 1.01
N ILE A 97 -6.13 -2.73 -0.28
CA ILE A 97 -7.34 -3.38 -0.76
C ILE A 97 -6.95 -4.73 -1.34
N THR A 98 -7.37 -5.81 -0.69
CA THR A 98 -7.09 -7.18 -1.17
C THR A 98 -8.35 -7.99 -1.36
N LYS A 99 -8.31 -8.92 -2.32
CA LYS A 99 -9.32 -9.98 -2.43
C LYS A 99 -9.10 -10.98 -1.31
N ASN A 100 -10.09 -11.17 -0.43
CA ASN A 100 -9.94 -12.18 0.62
C ASN A 100 -9.90 -13.58 -0.01
N LYS A 101 -8.94 -14.41 0.43
CA LYS A 101 -9.06 -15.88 0.30
C LYS A 101 -10.16 -16.35 1.27
N PRO A 102 -10.92 -17.42 0.92
CA PRO A 102 -12.32 -17.65 1.35
C PRO A 102 -12.53 -18.07 2.82
N CYS A 103 -11.68 -17.64 3.74
CA CYS A 103 -11.67 -18.17 5.10
C CYS A 103 -12.52 -17.38 6.10
N LEU A 104 -12.89 -16.13 5.82
CA LEU A 104 -13.66 -15.27 6.73
C LEU A 104 -14.57 -14.35 5.91
N PHE A 105 -15.80 -14.14 6.38
CA PHE A 105 -17.01 -13.65 5.69
C PHE A 105 -16.99 -12.22 5.10
N GLU A 106 -15.82 -11.66 4.78
CA GLU A 106 -15.69 -10.37 4.10
C GLU A 106 -15.00 -10.58 2.74
N GLN A 107 -15.62 -10.15 1.64
CA GLN A 107 -15.12 -10.39 0.28
C GLN A 107 -13.88 -9.51 -0.06
N ILE A 108 -13.68 -8.44 0.70
CA ILE A 108 -12.66 -7.41 0.53
C ILE A 108 -12.08 -7.11 1.91
N SER A 109 -10.76 -7.19 2.06
CA SER A 109 -10.08 -6.75 3.28
C SER A 109 -9.49 -5.37 3.04
N ILE A 110 -9.92 -4.39 3.84
CA ILE A 110 -9.33 -3.04 3.87
C ILE A 110 -8.55 -2.88 5.16
N ARG A 111 -7.24 -2.64 5.05
CA ARG A 111 -6.39 -2.26 6.20
C ARG A 111 -5.92 -0.83 6.02
N THR A 112 -6.23 -0.01 7.02
CA THR A 112 -5.74 1.35 7.13
C THR A 112 -4.62 1.40 8.15
N PHE A 113 -3.52 2.04 7.77
CA PHE A 113 -2.39 2.28 8.66
C PHE A 113 -2.25 3.78 8.88
N SER A 114 -2.47 4.23 10.13
CA SER A 114 -2.11 5.59 10.57
C SER A 114 -1.29 5.53 11.86
N SER A 115 -0.19 6.29 11.87
CA SER A 115 0.66 6.78 12.97
C SER A 115 1.05 5.91 14.19
N GLN A 116 0.72 4.62 14.29
CA GLN A 116 1.52 3.69 15.11
C GLN A 116 2.74 3.13 14.35
N PHE A 117 2.91 3.54 13.09
CA PHE A 117 4.11 3.32 12.28
C PHE A 117 5.25 4.20 12.81
N LYS A 118 5.90 3.77 13.89
CA LYS A 118 7.25 4.24 14.16
C LYS A 118 8.17 3.50 13.21
N LEU A 119 8.61 4.18 12.15
CA LEU A 119 9.70 3.68 11.31
C LEU A 119 10.86 3.31 12.23
N ASN A 120 11.22 2.03 12.22
CA ASN A 120 12.32 1.56 13.05
C ASN A 120 13.60 2.25 12.52
N PRO A 121 14.36 3.01 13.35
CA PRO A 121 15.52 3.79 12.87
C PRO A 121 16.59 2.95 12.17
N LYS A 122 16.56 1.62 12.35
CA LYS A 122 17.41 0.67 11.62
C LYS A 122 17.17 0.67 10.10
N GLN A 123 15.99 1.07 9.63
CA GLN A 123 15.66 1.14 8.20
C GLN A 123 16.09 2.47 7.53
N GLU A 124 16.40 3.51 8.31
CA GLU A 124 17.02 4.76 7.79
C GLU A 124 18.48 4.52 7.34
N ASN A 125 19.14 3.49 7.90
CA ASN A 125 20.54 3.19 7.67
C ASN A 125 20.82 2.31 6.44
N TYR A 126 19.88 2.11 5.52
CA TYR A 126 20.22 1.64 4.17
C TYR A 126 20.95 2.78 3.43
N LYS A 127 22.21 3.04 3.84
CA LYS A 127 23.18 3.80 3.09
C LYS A 127 23.38 3.10 1.77
N TRP A 128 22.96 3.77 0.70
CA TRP A 128 23.19 3.31 -0.65
C TRP A 128 24.69 3.27 -0.90
N SER A 129 25.25 2.07 -0.96
CA SER A 129 26.52 1.85 -1.63
C SER A 129 26.29 2.15 -3.11
N LYS A 130 26.72 3.34 -3.55
CA LYS A 130 26.87 3.64 -4.98
C LYS A 130 27.81 2.60 -5.57
N LYS A 131 27.32 1.84 -6.54
CA LYS A 131 28.12 1.23 -7.60
C LYS A 131 27.40 1.45 -8.90
#